data_AF-A0A1Q4WGN1-F1
#
_entry.id   AF-A0A1Q4WGN1-F1
#
_cell.length_a   1.000
_cell.length_b   1.000
_cell.length_c   1.000
_cell.angle_alpha   90.00
_cell.angle_beta   90.00
_cell.angle_gamma   90.00
#
_symmetry.space_group_name_H-M   'P 1'
#
loop_
_entity.id
_entity.type
_entity.pdbx_description
1 polymer ?
#
loop_
_entity_poly.entity_id
_entity_poly.type
_entity_poly.pdbx_seq_one_letter_code
_entity_poly.pdbx_strand_id
1 'polypeptide(L)' 'MAHDWAPATGTYAVDTTNGRLGEVRRLLEDAACLVPPGGGAEWTVSPHQLRKPTDEERARARTWTRPVGSRS' A
#
# COMPACT_ATOMS: atom_id res chain seq x y z
N MET A 1 -2.58 -0.25 -23.32
CA MET A 1 -2.37 0.85 -22.36
C MET A 1 -1.61 0.24 -21.18
N ALA A 2 -0.28 0.13 -21.30
CA ALA A 2 0.53 -0.41 -20.21
C ALA A 2 0.48 0.60 -19.07
N HIS A 3 0.05 0.15 -17.88
CA HIS A 3 0.10 0.98 -16.69
C HIS A 3 1.59 1.17 -16.36
N ASP A 4 2.14 2.34 -16.70
CA ASP A 4 3.54 2.77 -16.57
C ASP A 4 4.02 2.91 -15.10
N TRP A 5 3.42 2.14 -14.21
CA TRP A 5 3.69 2.20 -12.80
C TRP A 5 3.92 0.78 -12.26
N ALA A 6 5.19 0.46 -12.05
CA ALA A 6 5.60 -0.72 -11.31
C ALA A 6 5.59 -0.39 -9.80
N PRO A 7 4.98 -1.25 -8.95
CA PRO A 7 5.22 -1.18 -7.53
C PRO A 7 6.72 -1.41 -7.28
N ALA A 8 7.31 -0.61 -6.39
CA ALA A 8 8.70 -0.75 -5.98
C ALA A 8 8.76 -1.00 -4.47
N THR A 9 9.76 -1.75 -4.01
CA THR A 9 9.99 -1.98 -2.58
C THR A 9 10.20 -0.65 -1.86
N GLY A 10 9.55 -0.47 -0.70
CA GLY A 10 9.51 0.78 0.06
C GLY A 10 8.54 1.83 -0.50
N THR A 11 7.68 1.46 -1.45
CA THR A 11 6.63 2.35 -1.97
C THR A 11 5.24 1.89 -1.52
N TYR A 12 4.30 2.82 -1.41
CA TYR A 12 2.90 2.49 -1.15
C TYR A 12 2.19 2.04 -2.44
N ALA A 13 1.33 1.04 -2.30
CA ALA A 13 0.44 0.53 -3.32
C ALA A 13 -0.97 0.36 -2.76
N VAL A 14 -2.00 0.56 -3.59
CA VAL A 14 -3.39 0.29 -3.22
C VAL A 14 -3.77 -1.07 -3.78
N ASP A 15 -4.17 -1.98 -2.90
CA ASP A 15 -4.84 -3.20 -3.26
C ASP A 15 -6.27 -2.87 -3.69
N THR A 16 -6.57 -3.03 -4.98
CA THR A 16 -7.89 -2.75 -5.55
C THR A 16 -8.94 -3.79 -5.17
N THR A 17 -8.53 -4.97 -4.70
CA THR A 17 -9.42 -6.06 -4.24
C THR A 17 -10.16 -5.64 -2.98
N ASN A 18 -9.46 -5.00 -2.05
CA ASN A 18 -9.99 -4.58 -0.76
C ASN A 18 -10.09 -3.05 -0.59
N GLY A 19 -9.58 -2.29 -1.57
CA GLY A 19 -9.42 -0.84 -1.46
C GLY A 19 -8.43 -0.40 -0.37
N ARG A 20 -7.51 -1.30 0.04
CA ARG A 20 -6.59 -1.08 1.17
C ARG A 20 -5.24 -0.61 0.66
N LEU A 21 -4.70 0.43 1.29
CA LEU A 21 -3.34 0.88 1.02
C LEU A 21 -2.33 0.15 1.91
N GLY A 22 -1.28 -0.37 1.29
CA GLY A 22 -0.16 -1.02 1.98
C GLY A 22 1.18 -0.58 1.41
N GLU A 23 2.23 -0.74 2.21
CA GLU A 23 3.62 -0.53 1.81
C GLU A 23 4.19 -1.81 1.21
N VAL A 24 4.76 -1.72 0.01
CA VAL A 24 5.40 -2.83 -0.66
C VAL A 24 6.70 -3.16 0.04
N ARG A 25 6.70 -4.22 0.84
CA ARG A 25 7.90 -4.69 1.55
C ARG A 25 8.76 -5.60 0.68
N ARG A 26 8.12 -6.37 -0.21
CA ARG A 26 8.78 -7.28 -1.14
C ARG A 26 7.93 -7.42 -2.40
N LEU A 27 8.58 -7.38 -3.56
CA LEU A 27 7.99 -7.85 -4.82
C LEU A 27 8.54 -9.23 -5.14
N LEU A 28 7.63 -10.10 -5.56
CA LEU A 28 7.89 -11.40 -6.16
C LEU A 28 7.46 -11.31 -7.64
N GLU A 29 7.81 -12.31 -8.45
CA GLU A 29 7.45 -12.33 -9.88
C GLU A 29 5.93 -12.28 -10.11
N ASP A 30 5.14 -12.97 -9.26
CA ASP A 30 3.67 -13.07 -9.43
C ASP A 30 2.87 -12.45 -8.25
N ALA A 31 3.56 -11.96 -7.22
CA ALA A 31 2.91 -11.45 -6.02
C ALA A 31 3.71 -10.30 -5.38
N ALA A 32 3.04 -9.44 -4.64
CA ALA A 32 3.66 -8.38 -3.85
C ALA A 32 3.23 -8.53 -2.38
N CYS A 33 4.20 -8.48 -1.47
CA CYS A 33 3.97 -8.46 -0.03
C CYS A 33 3.75 -7.01 0.41
N LEU A 34 2.52 -6.70 0.83
CA LEU A 34 2.14 -5.41 1.38
C LEU A 34 2.04 -5.46 2.90
N VAL A 35 2.46 -4.37 3.55
CA VAL A 35 2.33 -4.18 5.00
C VAL A 35 1.40 -3.00 5.26
N PRO A 36 0.41 -3.11 6.16
CA PRO A 36 -0.45 -1.98 6.49
C PRO A 36 0.34 -0.87 7.19
N PRO A 37 0.08 0.41 6.89
CA PRO A 37 0.80 1.55 7.47
C PRO A 37 0.63 1.69 9.00
N GLY A 38 -0.44 1.13 9.58
CA GLY A 38 -0.71 1.18 11.02
C GLY A 38 -0.07 0.07 11.86
N GLY A 39 0.70 -0.83 11.23
CA GLY A 39 1.15 -2.07 11.86
C GLY A 39 0.00 -3.10 11.92
N GLY A 40 0.25 -4.29 11.38
CA GLY A 40 -0.76 -5.33 11.23
C GLY A 40 -0.23 -6.48 10.39
N ALA A 41 -1.10 -7.44 10.09
CA ALA A 41 -0.73 -8.57 9.24
C ALA A 41 -0.32 -8.09 7.85
N GLU A 42 0.90 -8.45 7.42
CA GLU A 42 1.28 -8.32 6.03
C GLU A 42 0.45 -9.27 5.16
N TRP A 43 0.10 -8.85 3.95
CA TRP A 43 -0.65 -9.66 3.01
C TRP A 43 -0.01 -9.65 1.63
N THR A 44 -0.15 -10.77 0.94
CA THR A 44 0.26 -10.91 -0.45
C THR A 44 -0.90 -10.60 -1.38
N VAL A 45 -0.64 -9.80 -2.40
CA VAL A 45 -1.60 -9.44 -3.44
C VAL A 45 -0.91 -9.47 -4.80
N SER A 46 -1.65 -9.84 -5.84
CA SER A 46 -1.11 -9.85 -7.20
C SER A 46 -0.75 -8.44 -7.66
N PRO A 47 0.41 -8.23 -8.31
CA PRO A 47 0.81 -6.92 -8.82
C PRO A 47 -0.17 -6.37 -9.86
N HIS A 48 -0.91 -7.24 -10.54
CA HIS A 48 -2.01 -6.87 -11.45
C HIS A 48 -3.21 -6.22 -10.74
N GLN A 49 -3.38 -6.46 -9.44
CA GLN A 49 -4.44 -5.87 -8.63
C GLN A 49 -3.95 -4.66 -7.83
N LEU A 50 -2.68 -4.28 -7.99
CA LEU A 50 -2.12 -3.08 -7.39
C LEU A 50 -2.37 -1.85 -8.26
N ARG A 51 -2.77 -0.75 -7.62
CA ARG A 51 -2.90 0.57 -8.25
C ARG A 51 -2.03 1.62 -7.55
N LYS A 52 -1.55 2.59 -8.34
CA LYS A 52 -0.78 3.72 -7.85
C LYS A 52 -1.64 4.45 -6.83
N PRO A 53 -1.16 4.60 -5.58
CA PRO A 53 -1.87 5.45 -4.64
C PRO A 53 -1.78 6.88 -5.16
N THR A 54 -2.89 7.59 -5.10
CA THR A 54 -2.90 9.03 -5.31
C THR A 54 -2.14 9.74 -4.19
N ASP A 55 -1.74 10.99 -4.41
CA ASP A 55 -1.05 11.77 -3.38
C ASP A 55 -1.90 11.93 -2.10
N GLU A 56 -3.22 12.02 -2.23
CA GLU A 56 -4.16 12.03 -1.11
C GLU A 56 -4.15 10.70 -0.34
N GLU A 57 -4.14 9.56 -1.02
CA GLU A 57 -4.06 8.24 -0.38
C GLU A 57 -2.71 8.06 0.31
N ARG A 58 -1.60 8.48 -0.31
CA ARG A 58 -0.28 8.51 0.33
C ARG A 58 -0.24 9.41 1.56
N ALA A 59 -0.89 10.57 1.50
CA ALA A 59 -0.98 11.49 2.63
C ALA A 59 -1.81 10.88 3.77
N ARG A 60 -2.97 10.28 3.47
CA ARG A 60 -3.81 9.57 4.46
C ARG A 60 -3.08 8.41 5.10
N ALA A 61 -2.35 7.62 4.31
CA ALA A 61 -1.55 6.51 4.81
C ALA A 61 -0.50 6.98 5.82
N ARG A 62 0.28 8.02 5.47
CA ARG A 62 1.26 8.65 6.37
C ARG A 62 0.61 9.19 7.65
N THR A 63 -0.56 9.80 7.51
CA THR A 63 -1.35 10.30 8.65
C THR A 63 -1.88 9.17 9.52
N TRP A 64 -2.17 7.97 8.98
CA TRP A 64 -2.60 6.82 9.78
C TRP A 64 -1.44 6.15 10.54
N THR A 65 -0.21 6.19 10.01
CA THR A 65 1.00 5.71 10.74
C THR A 65 1.25 6.53 11.99
N ARG A 66 0.88 7.81 11.95
CA ARG A 66 0.87 8.65 13.14
C ARG A 66 -0.47 8.35 13.81
N PRO A 67 -0.53 7.66 14.95
CA PRO A 67 -1.76 7.72 15.70
C PRO A 67 -1.98 9.21 15.94
N VAL A 68 -3.02 9.78 15.30
CA VAL A 68 -3.66 10.94 15.85
C VAL A 68 -4.08 10.45 17.22
N GLY A 69 -3.27 10.77 18.23
CA GLY A 69 -3.66 10.64 19.61
C GLY A 69 -4.93 11.45 19.70
N SER A 70 -6.07 10.78 19.63
CA SER A 70 -7.35 11.32 20.01
C SER A 70 -7.18 11.71 21.47
N ARG A 71 -6.83 12.97 21.63
CA ARG A 71 -6.61 13.65 22.89
C ARG A 71 -7.96 13.68 23.60
N SER A 72 -7.98 12.95 24.72
CA SER A 72 -8.72 13.17 25.99
C SER A 72 -10.17 13.64 25.91
#